data_AF-A0A2J8NLM3-F1
#
_entry.id   AF-A0A2J8NLM3-F1
#
_cell.length_a   1.000
_cell.length_b   1.000
_cell.length_c   1.000
_cell.angle_alpha   90.00
_cell.angle_beta   90.00
_cell.angle_gamma   90.00
#
_symmetry.space_group_name_H-M   'P 1'
#
loop_
_entity.id
_entity.type
_entity.pdbx_description
1 polymer ?
#
loop_
_entity_poly.entity_id
_entity_poly.type
_entity_poly.pdbx_seq_one_letter_code
_entity_poly.pdbx_strand_id
1 'polypeptide(L)'
;GIQLSHVTWSADSRVLLFGMANGEIHIYDNQGNFMIKMKLSCLVNVTGAISIAGIHWYHGTEGYVEPDCPCLAVCFDNGRCQIMRHENDQNPVLIDTGMYVVGIQWNHMGSVLAVAGFQKAAMQDKDVNIVQFYTPFGEHLGTLKVPGKEISALSWEGGGLKIALAVDSFIYFANIRPNYKWGYCSNTVVYAYTRPDRPEYCVVFWDTKNNEKYVKYVKGLISITTCGDFCILATKADENHPQYHCLLQ
;
A
#
# COMPACT_ATOMS: atom_id res chain seq x y z
N GLY A 1 24.47 4.29 -24.67
CA GLY A 1 23.42 4.90 -23.83
C GLY A 1 22.90 3.84 -22.88
N ILE A 2 22.49 4.24 -21.68
CA ILE A 2 21.85 3.30 -20.73
C ILE A 2 20.39 3.12 -21.17
N GLN A 3 19.93 1.87 -21.23
CA GLN A 3 18.56 1.55 -21.67
C GLN A 3 17.54 1.94 -20.60
N LEU A 4 16.39 2.48 -21.03
CA LEU A 4 15.23 2.72 -20.16
C LEU A 4 14.45 1.42 -19.95
N SER A 5 14.03 1.18 -18.72
CA SER A 5 13.21 0.02 -18.32
C SER A 5 11.82 0.41 -17.84
N HIS A 6 11.68 1.56 -17.18
CA HIS A 6 10.41 2.04 -16.64
C HIS A 6 10.21 3.53 -16.88
N VAL A 7 8.96 3.95 -16.98
CA VAL A 7 8.57 5.37 -17.01
C VAL A 7 7.25 5.52 -16.27
N THR A 8 7.15 6.58 -15.45
CA THR A 8 5.88 6.92 -14.81
C THR A 8 5.79 8.42 -14.51
N TRP A 9 4.58 8.95 -14.58
CA TRP A 9 4.28 10.32 -14.18
C TRP A 9 3.99 10.37 -12.68
N SER A 10 4.37 11.46 -12.02
CA SER A 10 3.83 11.78 -10.70
C SER A 10 2.32 11.99 -10.78
N ALA A 11 1.61 11.73 -9.69
CA ALA A 11 0.16 11.86 -9.63
C ALA A 11 -0.33 13.29 -9.94
N ASP A 12 0.48 14.30 -9.63
CA ASP A 12 0.22 15.72 -9.89
C ASP A 12 0.73 16.22 -11.25
N SER A 13 1.26 15.34 -12.10
CA SER A 13 1.81 15.64 -13.42
C SER A 13 2.97 16.65 -13.44
N ARG A 14 3.64 16.87 -12.31
CA ARG A 14 4.77 17.80 -12.22
C ARG A 14 6.11 17.20 -12.63
N VAL A 15 6.29 15.90 -12.38
CA VAL A 15 7.55 15.22 -12.64
C VAL A 15 7.36 13.88 -13.34
N LEU A 16 8.41 13.46 -14.03
CA LEU A 16 8.56 12.17 -14.70
C LEU A 16 9.68 11.38 -14.02
N LEU A 17 9.41 10.11 -13.75
CA LEU A 17 10.41 9.18 -13.23
C LEU A 17 10.77 8.20 -14.33
N PHE A 18 12.06 8.13 -14.66
CA PHE A 18 12.62 7.16 -15.58
C PHE A 18 13.46 6.15 -14.81
N GLY A 19 13.05 4.89 -14.87
CA GLY A 19 13.83 3.77 -14.38
C GLY A 19 14.81 3.32 -15.47
N MET A 20 16.07 3.24 -15.10
CA MET A 20 17.16 2.80 -15.96
C MET A 20 17.40 1.29 -15.78
N ALA A 21 17.89 0.61 -16.83
CA ALA A 21 18.18 -0.82 -16.79
C ALA A 21 19.25 -1.23 -15.76
N ASN A 22 20.06 -0.28 -15.28
CA ASN A 22 21.07 -0.50 -14.24
C ASN A 22 20.57 -0.26 -12.81
N GLY A 23 19.26 -0.05 -12.62
CA GLY A 23 18.66 0.17 -11.30
C GLY A 23 18.56 1.64 -10.88
N GLU A 24 19.12 2.58 -11.63
CA GLU A 24 19.00 3.99 -11.31
C GLU A 24 17.61 4.54 -11.64
N ILE A 25 17.15 5.52 -10.88
CA ILE A 25 15.93 6.26 -11.18
C ILE A 25 16.28 7.75 -11.32
N HIS A 26 15.94 8.30 -12.47
CA HIS A 26 16.16 9.70 -12.81
C HIS A 26 14.83 10.45 -12.80
N ILE A 27 14.83 11.65 -12.24
CA ILE A 27 13.65 12.52 -12.12
C ILE A 27 13.80 13.67 -13.11
N TYR A 28 12.74 13.93 -13.85
CA TYR A 28 12.66 14.98 -14.85
C TYR A 28 11.45 15.87 -14.57
N ASP A 29 11.50 17.13 -14.98
CA ASP A 29 10.34 18.01 -14.92
C ASP A 29 9.32 17.66 -16.03
N ASN A 30 8.17 18.31 -16.00
CA ASN A 30 7.13 18.15 -17.01
C ASN A 30 7.50 18.64 -18.43
N GLN A 31 8.66 19.27 -18.60
CA GLN A 31 9.22 19.68 -19.89
C GLN A 31 10.28 18.69 -20.41
N GLY A 32 10.63 17.69 -19.61
CA GLY A 32 11.64 16.68 -19.95
C GLY A 32 13.07 17.10 -19.62
N ASN A 33 13.28 18.14 -18.81
CA ASN A 33 14.62 18.48 -18.31
C ASN A 33 14.99 17.58 -17.12
N PHE A 34 16.22 17.07 -17.13
CA PHE A 34 16.74 16.29 -16.02
C PHE A 34 16.86 17.16 -14.76
N MET A 35 16.28 16.71 -13.66
CA MET A 35 16.34 17.39 -12.36
C MET A 35 17.40 16.77 -11.48
N ILE A 36 17.21 15.49 -11.09
CA ILE A 36 18.09 14.82 -10.15
C ILE A 36 17.94 13.29 -10.26
N LYS A 37 18.94 12.56 -9.75
CA LYS A 37 18.86 11.12 -9.51
C LYS A 37 18.22 10.86 -8.14
N MET A 38 17.23 9.97 -8.10
CA MET A 38 16.56 9.58 -6.86
C MET A 38 17.53 8.88 -5.89
N LYS A 39 17.40 9.19 -4.60
CA LYS A 39 18.12 8.51 -3.53
C LYS A 39 17.42 7.20 -3.18
N LEU A 40 18.15 6.08 -3.27
CA LEU A 40 17.63 4.72 -3.05
C LEU A 40 18.18 4.13 -1.76
N SER A 41 17.55 4.46 -0.63
CA SER A 41 17.99 4.01 0.70
C SER A 41 17.79 2.50 0.92
N CYS A 42 16.85 1.88 0.20
CA CYS A 42 16.62 0.44 0.28
C CYS A 42 17.78 -0.40 -0.25
N LEU A 43 18.70 0.18 -1.02
CA LEU A 43 19.82 -0.51 -1.66
C LEU A 43 21.16 -0.35 -0.91
N VAL A 44 21.15 0.26 0.28
CA VAL A 44 22.37 0.36 1.10
C VAL A 44 22.88 -1.05 1.41
N ASN A 45 24.18 -1.28 1.18
CA ASN A 45 24.87 -2.57 1.33
C ASN A 45 24.42 -3.68 0.36
N VAL A 46 23.67 -3.35 -0.69
CA VAL A 46 23.38 -4.30 -1.76
C VAL A 46 24.55 -4.32 -2.74
N THR A 47 25.06 -5.52 -3.02
CA THR A 47 26.12 -5.76 -4.01
C THR A 47 25.59 -6.61 -5.15
N GLY A 48 26.04 -6.34 -6.37
CA GLY A 48 25.67 -7.11 -7.57
C GLY A 48 24.74 -6.35 -8.51
N ALA A 49 24.35 -7.01 -9.59
CA ALA A 49 23.40 -6.46 -10.54
C ALA A 49 22.00 -6.47 -9.93
N ILE A 50 21.29 -5.36 -10.09
CA ILE A 50 19.90 -5.18 -9.66
C ILE A 50 19.11 -4.61 -10.83
N SER A 51 17.85 -4.99 -10.91
CA SER A 51 16.91 -4.42 -11.86
C SER A 51 15.66 -3.91 -11.16
N ILE A 52 15.04 -2.88 -11.73
CA ILE A 52 13.81 -2.32 -11.19
C ILE A 52 12.68 -3.29 -11.56
N ALA A 53 12.00 -3.83 -10.55
CA ALA A 53 10.82 -4.65 -10.75
C ALA A 53 9.57 -3.78 -10.96
N GLY A 54 9.49 -2.61 -10.33
CA GLY A 54 8.45 -1.64 -10.64
C GLY A 54 8.58 -0.31 -9.92
N ILE A 55 7.95 0.71 -10.51
CA ILE A 55 7.75 2.05 -9.95
C ILE A 55 6.26 2.35 -10.08
N HIS A 56 5.56 2.55 -8.97
CA HIS A 56 4.12 2.76 -8.98
C HIS A 56 3.71 3.91 -8.06
N TRP A 57 2.97 4.86 -8.62
CA TRP A 57 2.33 5.95 -7.88
C TRP A 57 0.90 5.55 -7.54
N TYR A 58 0.48 5.82 -6.31
CA TYR A 58 -0.92 5.92 -5.99
C TYR A 58 -1.41 7.33 -6.34
N HIS A 59 -2.44 7.42 -7.20
CA HIS A 59 -2.93 8.69 -7.74
C HIS A 59 -3.63 9.59 -6.71
N GLY A 60 -4.05 9.07 -5.55
CA GLY A 60 -4.74 9.85 -4.52
C GLY A 60 -6.19 10.18 -4.84
N THR A 61 -6.76 9.69 -5.95
CA THR A 61 -8.14 9.98 -6.38
C THR A 61 -9.18 9.52 -5.36
N GLU A 62 -8.91 8.41 -4.65
CA GLU A 62 -9.79 7.89 -3.60
C GLU A 62 -9.37 8.37 -2.19
N GLY A 63 -8.52 9.39 -2.12
CA GLY A 63 -7.98 9.90 -0.87
C GLY A 63 -6.82 9.08 -0.33
N TYR A 64 -6.25 9.57 0.77
CA TYR A 64 -5.16 8.89 1.46
C TYR A 64 -5.67 8.27 2.75
N VAL A 65 -5.00 7.20 3.20
CA VAL A 65 -5.33 6.53 4.47
C VAL A 65 -5.19 7.48 5.66
N GLU A 66 -4.21 8.38 5.59
CA GLU A 66 -3.99 9.47 6.53
C GLU A 66 -3.24 10.63 5.85
N PRO A 67 -3.17 11.82 6.46
CA PRO A 67 -2.34 12.92 5.96
C PRO A 67 -0.88 12.48 5.80
N ASP A 68 -0.21 12.96 4.75
CA ASP A 68 1.21 12.67 4.48
C ASP A 68 1.51 11.16 4.31
N CYS A 69 0.51 10.38 3.87
CA CYS A 69 0.66 8.97 3.58
C CYS A 69 1.62 8.75 2.39
N PRO A 70 2.61 7.85 2.52
CA PRO A 70 3.44 7.44 1.40
C PRO A 70 2.62 6.91 0.23
N CYS A 71 3.01 7.26 -1.01
CA CYS A 71 2.23 6.97 -2.22
C CYS A 71 3.08 6.55 -3.42
N LEU A 72 4.39 6.74 -3.37
CA LEU A 72 5.32 6.28 -4.39
C LEU A 72 6.02 5.03 -3.90
N ALA A 73 5.82 3.90 -4.59
CA ALA A 73 6.54 2.67 -4.32
C ALA A 73 7.57 2.42 -5.43
N VAL A 74 8.80 2.09 -5.02
CA VAL A 74 9.86 1.58 -5.89
C VAL A 74 10.26 0.22 -5.34
N CYS A 75 10.30 -0.80 -6.19
CA CYS A 75 10.83 -2.10 -5.78
C CYS A 75 11.76 -2.70 -6.83
N PHE A 76 12.78 -3.40 -6.34
CA PHE A 76 13.81 -4.07 -7.13
C PHE A 76 13.55 -5.57 -7.17
N ASP A 77 14.08 -6.22 -8.20
CA ASP A 77 13.99 -7.66 -8.43
C ASP A 77 14.50 -8.51 -7.25
N ASN A 78 15.46 -7.99 -6.48
CA ASN A 78 15.98 -8.63 -5.28
C ASN A 78 15.09 -8.52 -4.03
N GLY A 79 13.90 -7.92 -4.16
CA GLY A 79 12.93 -7.83 -3.07
C GLY A 79 13.11 -6.63 -2.15
N ARG A 80 14.08 -5.75 -2.41
CA ARG A 80 14.25 -4.49 -1.69
C ARG A 80 13.28 -3.47 -2.26
N CYS A 81 12.39 -2.95 -1.43
CA CYS A 81 11.50 -1.88 -1.82
C CYS A 81 11.69 -0.63 -0.94
N GLN A 82 11.40 0.54 -1.50
CA GLN A 82 11.19 1.76 -0.72
C GLN A 82 9.86 2.41 -1.07
N ILE A 83 9.13 2.86 -0.06
CA ILE A 83 7.89 3.61 -0.20
C ILE A 83 8.11 5.03 0.30
N MET A 84 7.67 6.01 -0.48
CA MET A 84 7.95 7.44 -0.29
C MET A 84 6.68 8.26 -0.38
N ARG A 85 6.67 9.40 0.30
CA ARG A 85 5.61 10.43 0.17
C ARG A 85 5.67 11.16 -1.16
N HIS A 86 6.89 11.43 -1.62
CA HIS A 86 7.20 12.11 -2.87
C HIS A 86 8.60 11.69 -3.34
N GLU A 87 8.97 12.06 -4.55
CA GLU A 87 10.21 11.65 -5.22
C GLU A 87 11.50 12.09 -4.49
N ASN A 88 11.41 13.10 -3.62
CA ASN A 88 12.53 13.64 -2.82
C ASN A 88 12.48 13.26 -1.32
N ASP A 89 11.70 12.25 -0.93
CA ASP A 89 11.50 11.88 0.48
C ASP A 89 12.82 11.43 1.13
N GLN A 90 13.21 12.10 2.22
CA GLN A 90 14.44 11.79 2.96
C GLN A 90 14.26 10.66 3.97
N ASN A 91 13.02 10.33 4.33
CA ASN A 91 12.65 9.31 5.30
C ASN A 91 11.71 8.26 4.67
N PRO A 92 12.17 7.53 3.64
CA PRO A 92 11.37 6.48 3.01
C PRO A 92 11.15 5.30 3.97
N VAL A 93 10.01 4.64 3.80
CA VAL A 93 9.73 3.34 4.40
C VAL A 93 10.49 2.27 3.61
N LEU A 94 11.28 1.45 4.29
CA LEU A 94 12.10 0.41 3.65
C LEU A 94 11.51 -0.97 3.92
N ILE A 95 11.38 -1.78 2.88
CA ILE A 95 10.84 -3.14 2.95
C ILE A 95 11.85 -4.12 2.38
N ASP A 96 12.06 -5.23 3.08
CA ASP A 96 12.74 -6.41 2.57
C ASP A 96 11.73 -7.56 2.51
N THR A 97 11.37 -7.95 1.30
CA THR A 97 10.32 -8.95 1.06
C THR A 97 10.84 -10.39 1.13
N GLY A 98 12.16 -10.59 1.06
CA GLY A 98 12.79 -11.91 1.02
C GLY A 98 12.36 -12.78 -0.17
N MET A 99 11.97 -12.16 -1.29
CA MET A 99 11.53 -12.82 -2.52
C MET A 99 12.11 -12.13 -3.75
N TYR A 100 12.08 -12.84 -4.89
CA TYR A 100 12.33 -12.21 -6.19
C TYR A 100 11.06 -11.57 -6.69
N VAL A 101 11.10 -10.26 -6.97
CA VAL A 101 9.92 -9.46 -7.32
C VAL A 101 9.83 -9.30 -8.83
N VAL A 102 8.63 -9.54 -9.38
CA VAL A 102 8.34 -9.34 -10.80
C VAL A 102 7.54 -8.07 -11.05
N GLY A 103 6.80 -7.59 -10.05
CA GLY A 103 5.94 -6.42 -10.20
C GLY A 103 5.32 -5.98 -8.89
N ILE A 104 4.94 -4.70 -8.86
CA ILE A 104 4.26 -4.06 -7.73
C ILE A 104 3.07 -3.25 -8.21
N GLN A 105 2.04 -3.13 -7.38
CA GLN A 105 0.91 -2.26 -7.69
C GLN A 105 0.13 -1.86 -6.45
N TRP A 106 -0.13 -0.55 -6.33
CA TRP A 106 -1.11 -0.03 -5.37
C TRP A 106 -2.50 -0.49 -5.74
N ASN A 107 -3.32 -0.83 -4.74
CA ASN A 107 -4.75 -0.98 -4.95
C ASN A 107 -5.39 0.38 -5.26
N HIS A 108 -6.62 0.34 -5.76
CA HIS A 108 -7.35 1.55 -6.17
C HIS A 108 -7.55 2.59 -5.05
N MET A 109 -7.49 2.16 -3.78
CA MET A 109 -7.65 3.02 -2.60
C MET A 109 -6.33 3.51 -1.99
N GLY A 110 -5.17 3.10 -2.54
CA GLY A 110 -3.85 3.42 -1.99
C GLY A 110 -3.57 2.85 -0.59
N SER A 111 -4.42 1.95 -0.11
CA SER A 111 -4.32 1.37 1.24
C SER A 111 -3.50 0.09 1.29
N VAL A 112 -3.26 -0.54 0.14
CA VAL A 112 -2.53 -1.80 0.03
C VAL A 112 -1.61 -1.77 -1.18
N LEU A 113 -0.32 -2.03 -0.96
CA LEU A 113 0.65 -2.35 -2.00
C LEU A 113 0.71 -3.87 -2.16
N ALA A 114 0.40 -4.39 -3.34
CA ALA A 114 0.73 -5.76 -3.69
C ALA A 114 2.14 -5.83 -4.27
N VAL A 115 2.93 -6.77 -3.79
CA VAL A 115 4.25 -7.13 -4.31
C VAL A 115 4.20 -8.58 -4.76
N ALA A 116 4.34 -8.82 -6.07
CA ALA A 116 4.23 -10.15 -6.67
C ALA A 116 5.59 -10.66 -7.14
N GLY A 117 5.75 -11.99 -7.11
CA GLY A 117 6.95 -12.67 -7.55
C GLY A 117 7.05 -14.06 -6.97
N PHE A 118 8.26 -14.53 -6.70
CA PHE A 118 8.50 -15.90 -6.24
C PHE A 118 9.55 -15.98 -5.14
N GLN A 119 9.37 -16.97 -4.26
CA GLN A 119 10.30 -17.26 -3.19
C GLN A 119 10.81 -18.69 -3.32
N LYS A 120 12.12 -18.87 -3.12
CA LYS A 120 12.74 -20.20 -3.05
C LYS A 120 12.28 -20.90 -1.77
N ALA A 121 11.60 -22.03 -1.91
CA ALA A 121 11.22 -22.82 -0.74
C ALA A 121 12.46 -23.54 -0.17
N ALA A 122 12.72 -23.39 1.13
CA ALA A 122 13.89 -23.98 1.78
C ALA A 122 13.93 -25.53 1.73
N MET A 123 12.78 -26.18 1.54
CA MET A 123 12.63 -27.64 1.60
C MET A 123 12.28 -28.30 0.27
N GLN A 124 11.91 -27.51 -0.74
CA GLN A 124 11.53 -28.01 -2.05
C GLN A 124 12.29 -27.12 -3.02
N ASP A 125 13.14 -27.68 -3.87
CA ASP A 125 13.95 -26.95 -4.88
C ASP A 125 13.08 -26.36 -6.01
N LYS A 126 11.94 -25.79 -5.62
CA LYS A 126 10.89 -25.28 -6.48
C LYS A 126 10.50 -23.90 -5.96
N ASP A 127 10.51 -22.95 -6.87
CA ASP A 127 10.02 -21.60 -6.63
C ASP A 127 8.51 -21.63 -6.35
N VAL A 128 8.10 -20.86 -5.35
CA VAL A 128 6.69 -20.68 -4.99
C VAL A 128 6.29 -19.27 -5.34
N ASN A 129 5.34 -19.13 -6.28
CA ASN A 129 4.76 -17.82 -6.58
C ASN A 129 3.99 -17.33 -5.36
N ILE A 130 4.28 -16.09 -4.98
CA ILE A 130 3.62 -15.41 -3.87
C ILE A 130 3.26 -13.98 -4.24
N VAL A 131 2.22 -13.47 -3.59
CA VAL A 131 1.90 -12.05 -3.54
C VAL A 131 1.87 -11.64 -2.08
N GLN A 132 2.75 -10.73 -1.70
CA GLN A 132 2.78 -10.11 -0.38
C GLN A 132 2.02 -8.79 -0.41
N PHE A 133 1.30 -8.48 0.66
CA PHE A 133 0.52 -7.26 0.80
C PHE A 133 1.08 -6.40 1.91
N TYR A 134 1.27 -5.12 1.65
CA TYR A 134 1.85 -4.16 2.58
C TYR A 134 0.98 -2.92 2.72
N THR A 135 0.98 -2.31 3.91
CA THR A 135 0.46 -0.95 4.09
C THR A 135 1.44 0.08 3.49
N PRO A 136 1.01 1.33 3.25
CA PRO A 136 1.90 2.45 2.94
C PRO A 136 3.06 2.67 3.92
N PHE A 137 2.90 2.17 5.15
CA PHE A 137 3.87 2.29 6.23
C PHE A 137 4.80 1.08 6.33
N GLY A 138 4.70 0.12 5.41
CA GLY A 138 5.57 -1.04 5.32
C GLY A 138 5.17 -2.18 6.24
N GLU A 139 3.99 -2.13 6.85
CA GLU A 139 3.49 -3.24 7.65
C GLU A 139 3.02 -4.37 6.73
N HIS A 140 3.48 -5.59 7.00
CA HIS A 140 3.06 -6.77 6.26
C HIS A 140 1.64 -7.19 6.68
N LEU A 141 0.72 -7.20 5.72
CA LEU A 141 -0.69 -7.56 5.93
C LEU A 141 -0.93 -9.06 5.73
N GLY A 142 -0.16 -9.70 4.86
CA GLY A 142 -0.33 -11.12 4.56
C GLY A 142 0.36 -11.55 3.27
N THR A 143 0.38 -12.86 3.05
CA THR A 143 0.99 -13.50 1.87
C THR A 143 0.02 -14.48 1.25
N LEU A 144 -0.23 -14.34 -0.05
CA LEU A 144 -1.00 -15.25 -0.86
C LEU A 144 -0.06 -16.15 -1.66
N LYS A 145 -0.19 -17.48 -1.55
CA LYS A 145 0.50 -18.42 -2.43
C LYS A 145 -0.33 -18.64 -3.68
N VAL A 146 0.34 -18.62 -4.83
CA VAL A 146 -0.31 -18.73 -6.15
C VAL A 146 0.21 -19.98 -6.86
N PRO A 147 -0.66 -20.89 -7.32
CA PRO A 147 -0.22 -22.04 -8.10
C PRO A 147 0.31 -21.62 -9.48
N GLY A 148 1.25 -22.39 -10.02
CA GLY A 148 1.85 -22.16 -11.34
C GLY A 148 3.37 -22.15 -11.28
N LYS A 149 4.00 -21.85 -12.41
CA LYS A 149 5.46 -21.76 -12.52
C LYS A 149 5.92 -20.32 -12.40
N GLU A 150 5.40 -19.41 -13.22
CA GLU A 150 5.89 -18.03 -13.27
C GLU A 150 4.74 -17.02 -13.24
N ILE A 151 4.71 -16.20 -12.20
CA ILE A 151 3.86 -15.00 -12.15
C ILE A 151 4.50 -13.89 -12.98
N SER A 152 3.74 -13.27 -13.87
CA SER A 152 4.25 -12.27 -14.82
C SER A 152 3.60 -10.89 -14.67
N ALA A 153 2.39 -10.82 -14.14
CA ALA A 153 1.70 -9.55 -13.93
C ALA A 153 0.63 -9.64 -12.83
N LEU A 154 0.26 -8.49 -12.29
CA LEU A 154 -0.90 -8.30 -11.43
C LEU A 154 -1.73 -7.10 -11.88
N SER A 155 -3.02 -7.10 -11.54
CA SER A 155 -3.92 -5.95 -11.71
C SER A 155 -5.00 -5.93 -10.63
N TRP A 156 -5.38 -4.75 -10.15
CA TRP A 156 -6.47 -4.59 -9.18
C TRP A 156 -7.82 -4.29 -9.87
N GLU A 157 -8.90 -4.83 -9.32
CA GLU A 157 -10.26 -4.34 -9.60
C GLU A 157 -10.41 -2.91 -9.05
N GLY A 158 -11.24 -2.09 -9.68
CA GLY A 158 -11.49 -0.69 -9.26
C GLY A 158 -12.01 -0.52 -7.82
N GLY A 159 -12.56 -1.57 -7.19
CA GLY A 159 -12.91 -1.53 -5.76
C GLY A 159 -11.73 -1.75 -4.80
N GLY A 160 -10.56 -2.17 -5.30
CA GLY A 160 -9.37 -2.47 -4.49
C GLY A 160 -9.48 -3.73 -3.62
N LEU A 161 -10.54 -4.53 -3.77
CA LEU A 161 -10.83 -5.74 -2.98
C LEU A 161 -10.65 -7.05 -3.76
N LYS A 162 -10.28 -6.98 -5.03
CA LYS A 162 -10.00 -8.14 -5.86
C LYS A 162 -8.76 -7.86 -6.69
N ILE A 163 -7.89 -8.87 -6.79
CA ILE A 163 -6.68 -8.82 -7.59
C ILE A 163 -6.73 -9.94 -8.63
N ALA A 164 -6.32 -9.61 -9.85
CA ALA A 164 -6.11 -10.54 -10.95
C ALA A 164 -4.60 -10.76 -11.13
N LEU A 165 -4.19 -12.01 -11.34
CA LEU A 165 -2.79 -12.40 -11.50
C LEU A 165 -2.63 -13.20 -12.78
N ALA A 166 -1.68 -12.81 -13.62
CA ALA A 166 -1.27 -13.60 -14.78
C ALA A 166 -0.15 -14.55 -14.36
N VAL A 167 -0.39 -15.85 -14.52
CA VAL A 167 0.57 -16.90 -14.17
C VAL A 167 0.61 -17.93 -15.29
N ASP A 168 1.74 -18.05 -15.96
CA ASP A 168 1.89 -18.85 -17.17
C ASP A 168 0.80 -18.51 -18.22
N SER A 169 -0.07 -19.46 -18.55
CA SER A 169 -1.22 -19.30 -19.46
C SER A 169 -2.56 -19.14 -18.72
N PHE A 170 -2.55 -18.90 -17.41
CA PHE A 170 -3.73 -18.81 -16.55
C PHE A 170 -3.90 -17.42 -15.95
N ILE A 171 -5.15 -17.10 -15.63
CA ILE A 171 -5.51 -15.92 -14.83
C ILE A 171 -6.11 -16.41 -13.52
N TYR A 172 -5.56 -15.95 -12.41
CA TYR A 172 -6.11 -16.19 -11.08
C TYR A 172 -6.78 -14.93 -10.55
N PHE A 173 -7.91 -15.10 -9.85
CA PHE A 173 -8.56 -14.03 -9.12
C PHE A 173 -8.52 -14.34 -7.63
N ALA A 174 -8.12 -13.37 -6.82
CA ALA A 174 -8.16 -13.46 -5.37
C ALA A 174 -8.94 -12.29 -4.79
N ASN A 175 -9.82 -12.59 -3.83
CA ASN A 175 -10.52 -11.57 -3.06
C ASN A 175 -9.70 -11.21 -1.84
N ILE A 176 -9.47 -9.92 -1.64
CA ILE A 176 -8.81 -9.35 -0.49
C ILE A 176 -9.88 -8.89 0.49
N ARG A 177 -9.75 -9.31 1.75
CA ARG A 177 -10.66 -8.91 2.83
C ARG A 177 -9.89 -8.04 3.82
N PRO A 178 -9.98 -6.71 3.72
CA PRO A 178 -9.37 -5.81 4.68
C PRO A 178 -9.90 -6.08 6.09
N ASN A 179 -9.03 -5.89 7.08
CA ASN A 179 -9.46 -5.87 8.47
C ASN A 179 -10.08 -4.50 8.77
N TYR A 180 -11.36 -4.36 8.49
CA TYR A 180 -12.10 -3.13 8.77
C TYR A 180 -12.16 -2.84 10.26
N LYS A 181 -12.14 -1.55 10.63
CA LYS A 181 -12.39 -1.12 12.00
C LYS A 181 -13.90 -1.09 12.20
N TRP A 182 -14.44 -2.05 12.94
CA TRP A 182 -15.86 -2.14 13.20
C TRP A 182 -16.16 -2.84 14.54
N GLY A 183 -17.40 -2.71 15.00
CA GLY A 183 -17.95 -3.41 16.15
C GLY A 183 -19.47 -3.43 16.11
N TYR A 184 -20.09 -4.13 17.04
CA TYR A 184 -21.54 -4.21 17.18
C TYR A 184 -21.94 -4.18 18.66
N CYS A 185 -22.83 -3.26 19.02
CA CYS A 185 -23.40 -3.13 20.37
C CYS A 185 -24.84 -2.60 20.27
N SER A 186 -25.74 -3.08 21.15
CA SER A 186 -27.12 -2.58 21.28
C SER A 186 -27.91 -2.38 19.97
N ASN A 187 -27.80 -3.31 19.01
CA ASN A 187 -28.41 -3.22 17.66
C ASN A 187 -27.78 -2.18 16.73
N THR A 188 -26.64 -1.61 17.10
CA THR A 188 -25.89 -0.65 16.32
C THR A 188 -24.63 -1.30 15.77
N VAL A 189 -24.48 -1.29 14.44
CA VAL A 189 -23.20 -1.60 13.79
C VAL A 189 -22.38 -0.31 13.76
N VAL A 190 -21.18 -0.36 14.33
CA VAL A 190 -20.23 0.76 14.29
C VAL A 190 -19.12 0.39 13.31
N TYR A 191 -18.86 1.21 12.29
CA TYR A 191 -17.79 0.94 11.33
C TYR A 191 -17.13 2.24 10.86
N ALA A 192 -15.87 2.14 10.44
CA ALA A 192 -15.10 3.29 9.97
C ALA A 192 -14.56 3.12 8.55
N TYR A 193 -14.51 4.25 7.83
CA TYR A 193 -13.87 4.38 6.52
C TYR A 193 -13.29 5.78 6.35
N THR A 194 -12.34 5.95 5.44
CA THR A 194 -11.79 7.25 5.05
C THR A 194 -12.53 7.80 3.83
N ARG A 195 -12.49 9.12 3.62
CA ARG A 195 -13.00 9.75 2.41
C ARG A 195 -11.94 10.63 1.77
N PRO A 196 -11.96 10.81 0.43
CA PRO A 196 -11.00 11.67 -0.26
C PRO A 196 -11.04 13.14 0.19
N ASP A 197 -12.22 13.63 0.57
CA ASP A 197 -12.46 15.03 0.92
C ASP A 197 -12.05 15.39 2.35
N ARG A 198 -11.70 14.40 3.21
CA ARG A 198 -11.47 14.64 4.63
C ARG A 198 -10.36 13.76 5.20
N PRO A 199 -9.47 14.32 6.05
CA PRO A 199 -8.42 13.55 6.72
C PRO A 199 -8.94 12.68 7.88
N GLU A 200 -10.14 12.98 8.42
CA GLU A 200 -10.74 12.19 9.50
C GLU A 200 -11.39 10.89 9.02
N TYR A 201 -11.35 9.86 9.87
CA TYR A 201 -12.21 8.69 9.69
C TYR A 201 -13.67 9.08 9.87
N CYS A 202 -14.51 8.61 8.96
CA CYS A 202 -15.96 8.60 9.09
C CYS A 202 -16.38 7.38 9.89
N VAL A 203 -16.67 7.54 11.18
CA VAL A 203 -17.22 6.49 12.04
C VAL A 203 -18.73 6.56 11.97
N VAL A 204 -19.36 5.52 11.42
CA VAL A 204 -20.81 5.41 11.29
C VAL A 204 -21.35 4.51 12.38
N PHE A 205 -22.33 5.01 13.11
CA PHE A 205 -23.18 4.26 14.02
C PHE A 205 -24.50 4.01 13.30
N TRP A 206 -24.73 2.78 12.88
CA TRP A 206 -25.93 2.38 12.15
C TRP A 206 -26.82 1.51 13.03
N ASP A 207 -27.95 2.07 13.48
CA ASP A 207 -29.00 1.33 14.15
C ASP A 207 -29.70 0.41 13.15
N THR A 208 -29.51 -0.89 13.31
CA THR A 208 -30.04 -1.92 12.41
C THR A 208 -31.54 -2.17 12.58
N LYS A 209 -32.15 -1.75 13.69
CA LYS A 209 -33.60 -1.89 13.93
C LYS A 209 -34.38 -0.72 13.33
N ASN A 210 -33.93 0.50 13.63
CA ASN A 210 -34.60 1.72 13.17
C ASN A 210 -34.09 2.17 11.78
N ASN A 211 -32.98 1.58 11.30
CA ASN A 211 -32.28 1.97 10.08
C ASN A 211 -31.75 3.41 10.09
N GLU A 212 -31.50 3.96 11.28
CA GLU A 212 -30.93 5.30 11.47
C GLU A 212 -29.41 5.26 11.45
N LYS A 213 -28.78 6.30 10.89
CA LYS A 213 -27.32 6.41 10.80
C LYS A 213 -26.85 7.73 11.39
N TYR A 214 -25.91 7.64 12.32
CA TYR A 214 -25.19 8.77 12.86
C TYR A 214 -23.72 8.70 12.46
N VAL A 215 -23.13 9.82 12.05
CA VAL A 215 -21.72 9.86 11.59
C VAL A 215 -20.92 10.76 12.50
N LYS A 216 -19.78 10.26 12.97
CA LYS A 216 -18.79 10.98 13.76
C LYS A 216 -17.47 11.03 13.01
N TYR A 217 -16.83 12.19 12.98
CA TYR A 217 -15.52 12.37 12.38
C TYR A 217 -14.45 12.24 13.45
N VAL A 218 -13.50 11.33 13.26
CA VAL A 218 -12.49 10.98 14.26
C VAL A 218 -11.10 11.02 13.64
N LYS A 219 -10.24 11.88 14.20
CA LYS A 219 -8.81 11.95 13.82
C LYS A 219 -8.04 10.80 14.45
N GLY A 220 -7.09 10.24 13.68
CA GLY A 220 -6.16 9.24 14.17
C GLY A 220 -6.82 7.99 14.75
N LEU A 221 -7.96 7.54 14.20
CA LEU A 221 -8.65 6.35 14.70
C LEU A 221 -7.77 5.10 14.55
N ILE A 222 -7.42 4.49 15.69
CA ILE A 222 -6.60 3.29 15.78
C ILE A 222 -7.49 2.04 15.76
N SER A 223 -8.54 2.01 16.57
CA SER A 223 -9.39 0.84 16.72
C SER A 223 -10.82 1.19 17.15
N ILE A 224 -11.75 0.29 16.85
CA ILE A 224 -13.11 0.28 17.35
C ILE A 224 -13.30 -1.02 18.13
N THR A 225 -13.82 -0.93 19.34
CA THR A 225 -14.14 -2.12 20.15
C THR A 225 -15.49 -1.89 20.82
N THR A 226 -16.30 -2.94 20.89
CA THR A 226 -17.62 -2.89 21.52
C THR A 226 -17.70 -3.93 22.64
N CYS A 227 -18.38 -3.59 23.72
CA CYS A 227 -18.62 -4.51 24.84
C CYS A 227 -19.95 -4.17 25.51
N GLY A 228 -20.87 -5.13 25.53
CA GLY A 228 -22.23 -4.91 26.02
C GLY A 228 -22.91 -3.79 25.22
N ASP A 229 -23.24 -2.70 25.91
CA ASP A 229 -23.87 -1.52 25.32
C ASP A 229 -22.90 -0.40 24.92
N PHE A 230 -21.61 -0.58 25.18
CA PHE A 230 -20.61 0.48 24.97
C PHE A 230 -19.82 0.28 23.68
N CYS A 231 -19.52 1.39 23.03
CA CYS A 231 -18.54 1.47 21.95
C CYS A 231 -17.36 2.34 22.37
N ILE A 232 -16.15 1.81 22.19
CA ILE A 232 -14.89 2.49 22.48
C ILE A 232 -14.18 2.76 21.16
N LEU A 233 -13.86 4.04 20.94
CA LEU A 233 -13.00 4.49 19.84
C LEU A 233 -11.62 4.84 20.40
N ALA A 234 -10.60 4.09 20.00
CA ALA A 234 -9.22 4.38 20.35
C ALA A 234 -8.61 5.33 19.31
N THR A 235 -8.00 6.43 19.74
CA THR A 235 -7.42 7.45 18.86
C THR A 235 -5.97 7.73 19.21
N LYS A 236 -5.15 8.04 18.21
CA LYS A 236 -3.77 8.50 18.37
C LYS A 236 -3.81 9.90 18.97
N ALA A 237 -3.04 10.11 20.02
CA ALA A 237 -2.88 11.42 20.64
C ALA A 237 -2.12 12.38 19.71
N ASP A 238 -2.44 13.67 19.74
CA ASP A 238 -1.60 14.68 19.09
C ASP A 238 -0.21 14.70 19.75
N GLU A 239 0.84 14.87 18.96
CA GLU A 239 2.26 14.78 19.41
C GLU A 239 2.62 15.73 20.57
N ASN A 240 1.80 16.74 20.84
CA ASN A 240 1.97 17.67 21.94
C ASN A 240 1.47 17.15 23.30
N HIS A 241 0.72 16.04 23.36
CA HIS A 241 0.24 15.43 24.60
C HIS A 241 0.19 13.89 24.47
N PRO A 242 1.10 13.14 25.10
CA PRO A 242 1.16 11.67 24.97
C PRO A 242 0.05 10.97 25.79
N GLN A 243 -1.22 11.23 25.50
CA GLN A 243 -2.37 10.61 26.16
C GLN A 243 -3.35 10.01 25.14
N TYR A 244 -3.54 8.70 25.20
CA TYR A 244 -4.59 8.01 24.44
C TYR A 244 -5.97 8.48 24.93
N HIS A 245 -6.80 8.98 24.03
CA HIS A 245 -8.17 9.39 24.36
C HIS A 245 -9.12 8.23 24.07
N CYS A 246 -9.70 7.66 25.12
CA CYS A 246 -10.82 6.74 25.01
C CYS A 246 -12.13 7.54 25.03
N LEU A 247 -12.82 7.58 23.90
CA LEU A 247 -14.19 8.07 23.84
C LEU A 247 -15.12 6.89 24.13
N LEU A 248 -15.78 6.92 25.29
CA LEU A 248 -16.90 6.05 25.62
C LEU A 248 -18.19 6.68 25.06
N GLN A 249 -18.93 5.94 24.25
CA GLN A 249 -20.34 6.21 23.94
C GLN A 249 -21.18 4.98 24.26
#